data_AF-A0A0F3IHQ9-F1
#
_entry.id   AF-A0A0F3IHQ9-F1
#
_cell.length_a   1.000
_cell.length_b   1.000
_cell.length_c   1.000
_cell.angle_alpha   90.00
_cell.angle_beta   90.00
_cell.angle_gamma   90.00
#
_symmetry.space_group_name_H-M   'P 1'
#
loop_
_entity.id
_entity.type
_entity.pdbx_description
1 polymer ?
#
loop_
_entity_poly.entity_id
_entity_poly.type
_entity_poly.pdbx_seq_one_letter_code
_entity_poly.pdbx_strand_id
1 'polypeptide(L)'
;MFDYLASKALCSNRLKRLALALLLVLLASAVLLWSDRHNRLVSERQTDGSAFQSMPIAILQHSSNPMMEEIRQGVLDGLRAQGFEDGHKLAITFYNPEGDLPTGNLMAQKSRRAAIA
;
A
#
# COMPACT_ATOMS: atom_id res chain seq x y z
N MET A 1 -57.75 19.04 -12.35
CA MET A 1 -56.86 19.54 -11.27
C MET A 1 -56.33 18.42 -10.37
N PHE A 2 -57.12 17.37 -10.06
CA PHE A 2 -56.67 16.22 -9.25
C PHE A 2 -55.54 15.39 -9.88
N ASP A 3 -55.53 15.18 -11.20
CA ASP A 3 -54.47 14.41 -11.88
C ASP A 3 -53.10 15.10 -11.89
N TYR A 4 -53.08 16.44 -11.80
CA TYR A 4 -51.85 17.24 -11.78
C TYR A 4 -51.10 17.08 -10.45
N LEU A 5 -51.84 16.87 -9.34
CA LEU A 5 -51.27 16.63 -8.01
C LEU A 5 -50.73 15.20 -7.87
N ALA A 6 -51.43 14.21 -8.45
CA ALA A 6 -50.98 12.82 -8.46
C ALA A 6 -49.69 12.62 -9.29
N SER A 7 -49.60 13.26 -10.46
CA SER A 7 -48.41 13.18 -11.33
C SER A 7 -47.16 13.81 -10.69
N LYS A 8 -47.29 14.97 -10.04
CA LYS A 8 -46.17 15.58 -9.27
C LYS A 8 -45.75 14.75 -8.06
N ALA A 9 -46.71 14.15 -7.34
CA ALA A 9 -46.41 13.33 -6.16
C ALA A 9 -45.70 12.00 -6.53
N LEU A 10 -46.10 11.35 -7.63
CA LEU A 10 -45.40 10.15 -8.15
C LEU A 10 -43.99 10.48 -8.64
N CYS A 11 -43.80 11.60 -9.36
CA CYS A 11 -42.47 12.06 -9.76
C CYS A 11 -41.60 12.42 -8.55
N SER A 12 -42.15 13.11 -7.54
CA SER A 12 -41.41 13.50 -6.33
C SER A 12 -40.84 12.30 -5.58
N ASN A 13 -41.61 11.21 -5.40
CA ASN A 13 -41.12 10.03 -4.69
C ASN A 13 -40.06 9.25 -5.50
N ARG A 14 -40.22 9.14 -6.83
CA ARG A 14 -39.19 8.54 -7.70
C ARG A 14 -37.91 9.38 -7.68
N LEU A 15 -38.03 10.70 -7.75
CA LEU A 15 -36.91 11.63 -7.70
C LEU A 15 -36.20 11.62 -6.33
N LYS A 16 -36.96 11.54 -5.23
CA LYS A 16 -36.43 11.39 -3.86
C LYS A 16 -35.65 10.09 -3.70
N ARG A 17 -36.14 8.97 -4.27
CA ARG A 17 -35.42 7.69 -4.23
C ARG A 17 -34.14 7.71 -5.06
N LEU A 18 -34.16 8.36 -6.23
CA LEU A 18 -32.95 8.56 -7.04
C LEU A 18 -31.93 9.47 -6.35
N ALA A 19 -32.39 10.58 -5.75
CA ALA A 19 -31.54 11.47 -4.98
C ALA A 19 -30.92 10.77 -3.76
N LEU A 20 -31.68 9.91 -3.07
CA LEU A 20 -31.18 9.11 -1.96
C LEU A 20 -30.13 8.09 -2.40
N ALA A 21 -30.33 7.42 -3.54
CA ALA A 21 -29.33 6.51 -4.10
C ALA A 21 -28.04 7.24 -4.49
N LEU A 22 -28.15 8.40 -5.14
CA LEU A 22 -27.00 9.25 -5.50
C LEU A 22 -26.25 9.73 -4.24
N LEU A 23 -26.97 10.15 -3.21
CA LEU A 23 -26.39 10.57 -1.95
C LEU A 23 -25.60 9.42 -1.28
N LEU A 24 -26.13 8.19 -1.29
CA LEU A 24 -25.43 7.02 -0.74
C LEU A 24 -24.13 6.73 -1.49
N VAL A 25 -24.12 6.80 -2.83
CA VAL A 25 -22.92 6.59 -3.64
C VAL A 25 -21.86 7.67 -3.37
N LEU A 26 -22.29 8.94 -3.28
CA LEU A 26 -21.40 10.05 -2.95
C LEU A 26 -20.78 9.89 -1.56
N LEU A 27 -21.58 9.47 -0.58
CA LEU A 27 -21.12 9.26 0.79
C LEU A 27 -20.13 8.09 0.86
N ALA A 28 -20.42 6.97 0.21
CA ALA A 28 -19.49 5.83 0.12
C ALA A 28 -18.15 6.23 -0.54
N SER A 29 -18.23 6.99 -1.64
CA SER A 29 -17.04 7.50 -2.35
C SER A 29 -16.22 8.45 -1.47
N ALA A 30 -16.88 9.32 -0.70
CA ALA A 30 -16.21 10.23 0.23
C ALA A 30 -15.51 9.48 1.38
N VAL A 31 -16.11 8.42 1.91
CA VAL A 31 -15.50 7.57 2.95
C VAL A 31 -14.27 6.86 2.42
N LEU A 32 -14.36 6.26 1.22
CA LEU A 32 -13.21 5.63 0.55
C LEU A 32 -12.09 6.64 0.30
N LEU A 33 -12.42 7.84 -0.19
CA LEU A 33 -11.44 8.89 -0.45
C LEU A 33 -10.78 9.42 0.83
N TRP A 34 -11.55 9.58 1.90
CA TRP A 34 -11.02 9.97 3.22
C TRP A 34 -10.06 8.92 3.78
N SER A 35 -10.41 7.63 3.65
CA SER A 35 -9.55 6.52 4.06
C SER A 35 -8.27 6.45 3.25
N ASP A 36 -8.34 6.62 1.92
CA ASP A 36 -7.16 6.60 1.05
C ASP A 36 -6.24 7.79 1.37
N ARG A 37 -6.81 8.97 1.62
CA ARG A 37 -6.04 10.16 2.01
C ARG A 37 -5.40 10.03 3.38
N HIS A 38 -6.06 9.42 4.36
CA HIS A 38 -5.48 9.20 5.68
C HIS A 38 -4.30 8.22 5.64
N ASN A 39 -4.33 7.24 4.74
CA ASN A 39 -3.21 6.30 4.54
C ASN A 39 -1.96 6.98 3.96
N ARG A 40 -2.13 8.03 3.14
CA ARG A 40 -1.03 8.81 2.57
C ARG A 40 -0.36 9.73 3.59
N LEU A 41 -1.14 10.38 4.45
CA LEU A 41 -0.62 11.31 5.47
C LEU A 41 0.15 10.63 6.61
N VAL A 42 -0.14 9.36 6.91
CA VAL A 42 0.64 8.57 7.88
C VAL A 42 2.00 8.16 7.31
N SER A 43 2.11 8.03 5.98
CA SER A 43 3.35 7.65 5.30
C SER A 43 4.32 8.84 5.12
N GLU A 44 3.82 10.07 5.04
CA GLU A 44 4.64 11.29 4.92
C GLU A 44 5.36 11.73 6.22
N ARG A 45 4.95 11.25 7.40
CA ARG A 45 5.51 11.73 8.69
C ARG A 45 6.82 11.04 9.10
N GLN A 46 7.38 10.17 8.24
CA GLN A 46 8.62 9.44 8.55
C GLN A 46 9.78 9.76 7.60
N THR A 47 9.68 10.83 6.80
CA THR A 47 10.74 11.29 5.87
C THR A 47 11.12 12.76 6.04
N ASP A 48 11.09 13.30 7.26
CA ASP A 48 11.71 14.60 7.56
C ASP A 48 13.20 14.40 7.88
N GLY A 49 14.01 14.30 6.82
CA GLY A 49 15.46 14.15 6.92
C GLY A 49 16.14 13.86 5.60
N SER A 50 16.04 14.77 4.63
CA SER A 50 17.07 15.04 3.60
C SER A 50 17.90 13.83 3.10
N ALA A 51 17.33 12.98 2.26
CA ALA A 51 18.08 12.10 1.36
C ALA A 51 17.16 11.65 0.23
N PHE A 52 17.71 11.43 -0.95
CA PHE A 52 17.04 10.87 -2.12
C PHE A 52 16.04 9.76 -1.71
N GLN A 53 14.83 9.76 -2.28
CA GLN A 53 13.86 8.69 -2.04
C GLN A 53 14.49 7.35 -2.46
N SER A 54 14.99 6.62 -1.47
CA SER A 54 15.67 5.36 -1.67
C SER A 54 14.62 4.28 -1.91
N MET A 55 14.75 3.55 -3.00
CA MET A 55 13.84 2.47 -3.35
C MET A 55 13.97 1.37 -2.28
N PRO A 56 12.90 1.03 -1.54
CA PRO A 56 12.96 0.01 -0.51
C PRO A 56 13.03 -1.38 -1.17
N ILE A 57 14.02 -2.18 -0.77
CA ILE A 57 14.18 -3.58 -1.22
C ILE A 57 14.24 -4.47 0.01
N ALA A 58 13.35 -5.46 0.09
CA ALA A 58 13.38 -6.46 1.13
C ALA A 58 13.85 -7.81 0.58
N ILE A 59 14.90 -8.37 1.18
CA ILE A 59 15.45 -9.68 0.82
C ILE A 59 15.11 -10.65 1.94
N LEU A 60 14.31 -11.68 1.63
CA LEU A 60 13.97 -12.75 2.55
C LEU A 60 14.76 -14.00 2.20
N GLN A 61 15.64 -14.41 3.09
CA GLN A 61 16.49 -15.58 2.95
C GLN A 61 16.03 -16.64 3.96
N HIS A 62 15.78 -17.88 3.54
CA HIS A 62 15.18 -18.89 4.41
C HIS A 62 16.09 -19.36 5.55
N SER A 63 17.41 -19.41 5.32
CA SER A 63 18.40 -19.87 6.31
C SER A 63 19.77 -19.24 6.05
N SER A 64 20.57 -19.08 7.11
CA SER A 64 21.97 -18.64 7.01
C SER A 64 22.87 -19.83 6.68
N ASN A 65 23.30 -19.95 5.43
CA ASN A 65 24.36 -20.89 5.06
C ASN A 65 25.36 -20.24 4.07
N PRO A 66 26.59 -20.77 3.93
CA PRO A 66 27.62 -20.15 3.09
C PRO A 66 27.18 -19.93 1.64
N MET A 67 26.42 -20.85 1.06
CA MET A 67 25.90 -20.74 -0.31
C MET A 67 24.88 -19.60 -0.44
N MET A 68 23.97 -19.46 0.54
CA MET A 68 22.95 -18.41 0.52
C MET A 68 23.57 -17.02 0.74
N GLU A 69 24.64 -16.95 1.54
CA GLU A 69 25.42 -15.71 1.70
C GLU A 69 26.12 -15.32 0.39
N GLU A 70 26.71 -16.26 -0.34
CA GLU A 70 27.31 -16.00 -1.65
C GLU A 70 26.27 -15.52 -2.67
N ILE A 71 25.10 -16.16 -2.71
CA ILE A 71 23.98 -15.72 -3.55
C ILE A 71 23.57 -14.29 -3.19
N ARG A 72 23.45 -14.00 -1.90
CA ARG A 72 23.09 -12.67 -1.40
C ARG A 72 24.10 -11.62 -1.85
N GLN A 73 25.39 -11.90 -1.72
CA GLN A 73 26.45 -11.01 -2.19
C GLN A 73 26.39 -10.82 -3.70
N GLY A 74 26.19 -11.88 -4.49
CA GLY A 74 26.04 -11.77 -5.94
C GLY A 74 24.85 -10.90 -6.37
N VAL A 75 23.73 -10.97 -5.65
CA VAL A 75 22.57 -10.09 -5.89
C VAL A 75 22.95 -8.62 -5.60
N LEU A 76 23.63 -8.35 -4.48
CA LEU A 76 24.07 -7.00 -4.14
C LEU A 76 25.12 -6.47 -5.12
N ASP A 77 26.05 -7.31 -5.57
CA ASP A 77 27.06 -6.97 -6.56
C ASP A 77 26.40 -6.60 -7.89
N GLY A 78 25.38 -7.35 -8.33
CA GLY A 78 24.60 -7.05 -9.52
C GLY A 78 23.85 -5.72 -9.42
N LEU A 79 23.27 -5.40 -8.25
CA LEU A 79 22.62 -4.12 -8.00
C LEU A 79 23.64 -2.96 -8.03
N ARG A 80 24.79 -3.12 -7.37
CA ARG A 80 25.86 -2.12 -7.38
C ARG A 80 26.42 -1.89 -8.78
N ALA A 81 26.60 -2.94 -9.59
CA ALA A 81 27.06 -2.82 -10.98
C ALA A 81 26.11 -1.99 -11.86
N GLN A 82 24.82 -1.93 -11.51
CA GLN A 82 23.82 -1.09 -12.18
C GLN A 82 23.71 0.33 -11.59
N GLY A 83 24.55 0.68 -10.61
CA GLY A 83 24.56 1.99 -9.95
C GLY A 83 23.50 2.13 -8.85
N PHE A 84 22.97 1.01 -8.35
CA PHE A 84 22.08 0.97 -7.19
C PHE A 84 22.87 0.59 -5.93
N GLU A 85 23.29 1.61 -5.19
CA GLU A 85 24.01 1.45 -3.93
C GLU A 85 23.08 1.61 -2.72
N ASP A 86 23.26 0.71 -1.75
CA ASP A 86 22.56 0.70 -0.47
C ASP A 86 22.97 1.92 0.38
N GLY A 87 21.99 2.64 0.93
CA GLY A 87 22.21 3.90 1.66
C GLY A 87 22.27 5.16 0.78
N HIS A 88 22.13 5.02 -0.55
CA HIS A 88 22.05 6.16 -1.48
C HIS A 88 20.75 6.16 -2.29
N LYS A 89 20.55 5.14 -3.13
CA LYS A 89 19.34 4.99 -3.96
C LYS A 89 18.50 3.79 -3.56
N LEU A 90 19.04 2.90 -2.73
CA LEU A 90 18.34 1.75 -2.19
C LEU A 90 18.32 1.81 -0.66
N ALA A 91 17.26 1.29 -0.08
CA ALA A 91 17.20 0.95 1.33
C ALA A 91 16.95 -0.56 1.44
N ILE A 92 17.99 -1.34 1.70
CA ILE A 92 17.90 -2.81 1.71
C ILE A 92 17.63 -3.31 3.14
N THR A 93 16.56 -4.09 3.31
CA THR A 93 16.25 -4.78 4.57
C THR A 93 16.34 -6.28 4.39
N PHE A 94 17.13 -6.94 5.24
CA PHE A 94 17.29 -8.38 5.24
C PHE A 94 16.42 -9.05 6.30
N TYR A 95 15.75 -10.13 5.91
CA TYR A 95 14.97 -10.98 6.79
C TYR A 95 15.45 -12.42 6.67
N ASN A 96 15.66 -13.08 7.80
CA ASN A 96 15.97 -14.49 7.85
C ASN A 96 15.17 -15.16 8.99
N PRO A 97 14.32 -16.15 8.69
CA PRO A 97 13.57 -16.89 9.69
C PRO A 97 14.33 -18.10 10.26
N GLU A 98 15.57 -18.36 9.83
CA GLU A 98 16.43 -19.47 10.26
C GLU A 98 15.73 -20.83 10.21
N GLY A 99 15.05 -21.10 9.09
CA GLY A 99 14.32 -22.34 8.86
C GLY A 99 12.89 -22.37 9.43
N ASP A 100 12.49 -21.41 10.25
CA ASP A 100 11.15 -21.39 10.84
C ASP A 100 10.09 -20.83 9.87
N LEU A 101 9.28 -21.71 9.28
CA LEU A 101 8.27 -21.33 8.29
C LEU A 101 7.21 -20.32 8.81
N PRO A 102 6.66 -20.45 10.04
CA PRO A 102 5.78 -19.44 10.62
C PRO A 102 6.43 -18.05 10.71
N THR A 103 7.66 -17.95 11.21
CA THR A 103 8.41 -16.70 11.25
C THR A 103 8.67 -16.17 9.85
N GLY A 104 8.99 -17.03 8.89
CA GLY A 104 9.18 -16.66 7.49
C GLY A 104 7.95 -15.97 6.89
N ASN A 105 6.75 -16.52 7.16
CA ASN A 105 5.50 -15.91 6.71
C ASN A 105 5.23 -14.55 7.36
N LEU A 106 5.54 -14.40 8.65
CA LEU A 106 5.42 -13.11 9.34
C LEU A 106 6.37 -12.06 8.76
N MET A 107 7.62 -12.44 8.48
CA MET A 107 8.61 -11.54 7.88
C MET A 107 8.24 -11.16 6.44
N ALA A 108 7.70 -12.09 5.65
CA ALA A 108 7.19 -11.80 4.31
C ALA A 108 5.98 -10.85 4.33
N GLN A 109 5.11 -10.97 5.33
CA GLN A 109 4.00 -10.03 5.51
C GLN A 109 4.51 -8.65 5.94
N LYS A 110 5.54 -8.60 6.79
CA LYS A 110 6.20 -7.36 7.22
C LYS A 110 6.89 -6.64 6.06
N SER A 111 7.62 -7.38 5.22
CA SER A 111 8.31 -6.79 4.07
C SER A 111 7.35 -6.21 3.03
N ARG A 112 6.20 -6.87 2.78
CA ARG A 112 5.15 -6.33 1.90
C ARG A 112 4.60 -4.99 2.39
N ARG A 113 4.38 -4.87 3.71
CA ARG A 113 3.90 -3.61 4.30
C ARG A 113 4.93 -2.50 4.19
N ALA A 114 6.21 -2.81 4.39
CA ALA A 114 7.29 -1.84 4.26
C ALA A 114 7.53 -1.36 2.82
N ALA A 115 7.11 -2.11 1.80
CA ALA A 115 7.22 -1.71 0.39
C ALA A 115 6.04 -0.84 -0.11
N ILE A 116 4.95 -0.74 0.65
CA ILE A 116 3.73 0.01 0.30
C ILE A 116 3.56 1.28 1.16
N ALA A 117 4.30 1.36 2.29
CA ALA A 117 4.39 2.52 3.16
C ALA A 117 5.45 3.49 2.64
#